data_AF-A0A7C3AD69-F1
#
_entry.id   AF-A0A7C3AD69-F1
#
_cell.length_a   1.000
_cell.length_b   1.000
_cell.length_c   1.000
_cell.angle_alpha   90.00
_cell.angle_beta   90.00
_cell.angle_gamma   90.00
#
_symmetry.space_group_name_H-M   'P 1'
#
loop_
_entity.id
_entity.type
_entity.pdbx_description
1 polymer ?
#
loop_
_entity_poly.entity_id
_entity_poly.type
_entity_poly.pdbx_seq_one_letter_code
_entity_poly.pdbx_strand_id
1 'polypeptide(L)'
;MDEQPKLKPSGSKLAYIPGAEIVGRIDPWWGLVILVVGLTVILVTVKADPFWDITKFVWDGVLVTALITISSFALTLVVGLIGGLGRLARNPFLHGIATLYVEIVRGIPLLVQLIWWYFAFPVVIQQIGEWLHISVIANYVANPILTAIMAITVCYGAYMSEIYRAGIQSIPKGQIEAARSLGMSHFQSMRHIILPQAVRVVLPPVGNEFIALLKDSCLVSVVAVADLTRRGRLYMAVHFNPIEVWTMVALLYLVMTLFAARGVAWIEKKSHFER
;
A
#
# COMPACT_ATOMS: atom_id res chain seq x y z
N MET A 1 -58.90 -15.30 26.21
CA MET A 1 -58.26 -15.04 24.91
C MET A 1 -57.83 -13.59 24.93
N ASP A 2 -56.55 -13.33 25.19
CA ASP A 2 -55.96 -12.01 24.97
C ASP A 2 -54.62 -12.24 24.29
N GLU A 3 -54.65 -12.25 22.96
CA GLU A 3 -53.44 -12.22 22.14
C GLU A 3 -52.82 -10.84 22.28
N GLN A 4 -51.69 -10.75 22.98
CA GLN A 4 -50.85 -9.57 22.89
C GLN A 4 -50.29 -9.45 21.47
N PRO A 5 -50.39 -8.28 20.81
CA PRO A 5 -49.87 -8.11 19.47
C PRO A 5 -48.34 -8.18 19.51
N LYS A 6 -47.77 -9.17 18.83
CA LYS A 6 -46.32 -9.25 18.56
C LYS A 6 -45.92 -8.03 17.73
N LEU A 7 -45.45 -6.98 18.42
CA LEU A 7 -44.80 -5.82 17.79
C LEU A 7 -43.55 -6.31 17.06
N LYS A 8 -43.65 -6.52 15.74
CA LYS A 8 -42.47 -6.61 14.87
C LYS A 8 -41.77 -5.24 14.93
N PRO A 9 -40.52 -5.14 15.38
CA PRO A 9 -39.84 -3.86 15.39
C PRO A 9 -39.69 -3.34 13.95
N SER A 10 -40.22 -2.15 13.70
CA SER A 10 -39.95 -1.37 12.48
C SER A 10 -38.44 -1.22 12.31
N GLY A 11 -37.95 -1.36 11.07
CA GLY A 11 -36.52 -1.36 10.74
C GLY A 11 -35.73 -0.14 11.24
N SER A 12 -36.40 0.96 11.61
CA SER A 12 -35.72 2.11 12.22
C SER A 12 -35.26 1.87 13.67
N LYS A 13 -35.88 0.94 14.41
CA LYS A 13 -35.50 0.64 15.80
C LYS A 13 -34.29 -0.30 15.90
N LEU A 14 -33.98 -1.04 14.83
CA LEU A 14 -32.77 -1.87 14.76
C LEU A 14 -31.48 -1.03 14.60
N ALA A 15 -31.60 0.22 14.11
CA ALA A 15 -30.46 1.13 13.95
C ALA A 15 -29.87 1.61 15.30
N TYR A 16 -30.59 1.43 16.40
CA TYR A 16 -30.16 1.85 17.74
C TYR A 16 -29.54 0.73 18.58
N ILE A 17 -29.44 -0.49 18.05
CA ILE A 17 -28.76 -1.59 18.76
C ILE A 17 -27.27 -1.54 18.39
N PRO A 18 -26.36 -1.28 19.34
CA PRO A 18 -24.92 -1.37 19.10
C PRO A 18 -24.60 -2.81 18.65
N GLY A 19 -24.11 -2.99 17.42
CA GLY A 19 -23.83 -4.31 16.83
C GLY A 19 -24.89 -4.85 15.86
N ALA A 20 -26.03 -4.17 15.67
CA ALA A 20 -27.02 -4.53 14.64
C ALA A 20 -26.84 -3.71 13.34
N GLU A 21 -25.59 -3.52 12.91
CA GLU A 21 -25.36 -2.99 11.57
C GLU A 21 -25.89 -4.00 10.54
N ILE A 22 -26.82 -3.55 9.70
CA ILE A 22 -27.41 -4.35 8.64
C ILE A 22 -26.27 -4.81 7.72
N VAL A 23 -25.91 -6.10 7.84
CA VAL A 23 -24.80 -6.77 7.14
C VAL A 23 -24.89 -6.66 5.60
N GLY A 24 -26.02 -6.21 5.05
CA GLY A 24 -26.31 -6.17 3.63
C GLY A 24 -26.16 -4.82 2.89
N ARG A 25 -25.68 -3.73 3.52
CA ARG A 25 -25.43 -2.50 2.73
C ARG A 25 -24.21 -2.70 1.84
N ILE A 26 -24.46 -2.86 0.53
CA ILE A 26 -23.43 -2.76 -0.52
C ILE A 26 -22.68 -1.46 -0.27
N ASP A 27 -21.34 -1.52 -0.28
CA ASP A 27 -20.50 -0.34 -0.13
C ASP A 27 -20.96 0.72 -1.16
N PRO A 28 -21.48 1.89 -0.73
CA PRO A 28 -22.06 2.90 -1.63
C PRO A 28 -21.05 3.39 -2.67
N TRP A 29 -19.75 3.19 -2.42
CA TRP A 29 -18.68 3.55 -3.33
C TRP A 29 -18.57 2.64 -4.56
N TRP A 30 -19.27 1.50 -4.62
CA TRP A 30 -19.39 0.71 -5.86
C TRP A 30 -20.05 1.51 -6.99
N GLY A 31 -20.94 2.46 -6.67
CA GLY A 31 -21.50 3.37 -7.66
C GLY A 31 -20.43 4.20 -8.39
N LEU A 32 -19.40 4.64 -7.65
CA LEU A 32 -18.27 5.37 -8.23
C LEU A 32 -17.41 4.46 -9.12
N VAL A 33 -17.20 3.20 -8.72
CA VAL A 33 -16.46 2.22 -9.57
C VAL A 33 -17.18 2.02 -10.89
N ILE A 34 -18.49 1.74 -10.85
CA ILE A 34 -19.32 1.54 -12.04
C ILE A 34 -19.32 2.79 -12.91
N LEU A 35 -19.42 3.97 -12.31
CA LEU A 35 -19.40 5.25 -13.03
C LEU A 35 -18.07 5.47 -13.76
N VAL A 36 -16.93 5.25 -13.10
CA VAL A 36 -15.61 5.47 -13.69
C VAL A 36 -15.28 4.41 -14.74
N VAL A 37 -15.55 3.14 -14.47
CA VAL A 37 -15.38 2.06 -15.45
C VAL A 37 -16.31 2.27 -16.64
N GLY A 38 -17.57 2.62 -16.40
CA GLY A 38 -18.54 2.95 -17.45
C GLY A 38 -18.09 4.12 -18.31
N LEU A 39 -17.61 5.21 -17.69
CA LEU A 39 -17.04 6.36 -18.41
C LEU A 39 -15.84 5.94 -19.28
N THR A 40 -14.95 5.11 -18.74
CA THR A 40 -13.77 4.61 -19.46
C THR A 40 -14.18 3.75 -20.66
N VAL A 41 -15.14 2.84 -20.47
CA VAL A 41 -15.68 1.99 -21.54
C VAL A 41 -16.39 2.83 -22.60
N ILE A 42 -17.18 3.83 -22.22
CA ILE A 42 -17.86 4.74 -23.15
C ILE A 42 -16.84 5.50 -24.00
N LEU A 43 -15.78 6.06 -23.40
CA LEU A 43 -14.73 6.75 -24.14
C LEU A 43 -14.05 5.80 -25.15
N VAL A 44 -13.74 4.58 -24.73
CA VAL A 44 -13.08 3.59 -25.59
C VAL A 44 -13.98 3.08 -26.73
N THR A 45 -15.30 3.02 -26.54
CA THR A 45 -16.22 2.41 -27.52
C THR A 45 -16.95 3.41 -28.40
N VAL A 46 -17.42 4.54 -27.83
CA VAL A 46 -18.21 5.56 -28.54
C VAL A 46 -17.31 6.61 -29.18
N LYS A 47 -16.20 6.96 -28.53
CA LYS A 47 -15.16 7.87 -29.07
C LYS A 47 -13.85 7.11 -29.25
N ALA A 48 -13.89 6.01 -30.01
CA ALA A 48 -12.76 5.08 -30.10
C ALA A 48 -11.43 5.75 -30.47
N ASP A 49 -11.42 6.74 -31.37
CA ASP A 49 -10.20 7.47 -31.70
C ASP A 49 -10.07 8.75 -30.85
N PRO A 50 -8.96 8.98 -30.11
CA PRO A 50 -7.78 8.12 -29.96
C PRO A 50 -7.81 7.19 -28.72
N PHE A 51 -8.90 7.14 -27.95
CA PHE A 51 -8.95 6.48 -26.63
C PHE A 51 -8.68 4.97 -26.66
N TRP A 52 -9.13 4.26 -27.70
CA TRP A 52 -8.88 2.85 -27.90
C TRP A 52 -7.40 2.54 -28.15
N ASP A 53 -6.76 3.34 -29.01
CA ASP A 53 -5.34 3.21 -29.32
C ASP A 53 -4.46 3.54 -28.12
N ILE A 54 -4.81 4.59 -27.37
CA ILE A 54 -4.14 4.92 -26.10
C ILE A 54 -4.25 3.72 -25.16
N THR A 55 -5.45 3.17 -24.95
CA THR A 55 -5.68 2.05 -24.03
C THR A 55 -4.83 0.83 -24.40
N LYS A 56 -4.80 0.46 -25.68
CA LYS A 56 -3.96 -0.65 -26.17
C LYS A 56 -2.48 -0.38 -25.94
N PHE A 57 -2.03 0.84 -26.21
CA PHE A 57 -0.62 1.20 -26.11
C PHE A 57 -0.12 1.21 -24.65
N VAL A 58 -0.97 1.62 -23.70
CA VAL A 58 -0.57 1.74 -22.28
C VAL A 58 -0.84 0.48 -21.45
N TRP A 59 -1.47 -0.54 -22.03
CA TRP A 59 -1.93 -1.73 -21.28
C TRP A 59 -0.78 -2.50 -20.62
N ASP A 60 0.37 -2.62 -21.27
CA ASP A 60 1.53 -3.25 -20.66
C ASP A 60 2.09 -2.42 -19.49
N GLY A 61 1.99 -1.08 -19.58
CA GLY A 61 2.28 -0.16 -18.48
C GLY A 61 1.39 -0.39 -17.27
N VAL A 62 0.10 -0.70 -17.46
CA VAL A 62 -0.82 -1.09 -16.37
C VAL A 62 -0.30 -2.34 -15.65
N LEU A 63 0.15 -3.35 -16.40
CA LEU A 63 0.70 -4.59 -15.84
C LEU A 63 2.00 -4.32 -15.07
N VAL A 64 2.89 -3.49 -15.59
CA VAL A 64 4.13 -3.09 -14.91
C VAL A 64 3.83 -2.32 -13.62
N THR A 65 2.88 -1.38 -13.66
CA THR A 65 2.41 -0.64 -12.47
C THR A 65 1.88 -1.61 -11.41
N ALA A 66 1.04 -2.57 -11.79
CA ALA A 66 0.51 -3.58 -10.87
C ALA A 66 1.63 -4.48 -10.30
N LEU A 67 2.56 -4.93 -11.14
CA LEU A 67 3.70 -5.76 -10.74
C LEU A 67 4.56 -5.05 -9.69
N ILE A 68 4.94 -3.79 -9.96
CA ILE A 68 5.75 -2.99 -9.03
C ILE A 68 4.99 -2.78 -7.73
N THR A 69 3.71 -2.40 -7.82
CA THR A 69 2.88 -2.14 -6.63
C THR A 69 2.79 -3.36 -5.73
N ILE A 70 2.43 -4.53 -6.29
CA ILE A 70 2.25 -5.77 -5.51
C ILE A 70 3.58 -6.26 -4.95
N SER A 71 4.65 -6.26 -5.75
CA SER A 71 5.97 -6.77 -5.34
C SER A 71 6.59 -5.89 -4.27
N SER A 72 6.58 -4.56 -4.47
CA SER A 72 7.07 -3.60 -3.48
C SER A 72 6.26 -3.63 -2.19
N PHE A 73 4.93 -3.77 -2.27
CA PHE A 73 4.10 -3.84 -1.08
C PHE A 73 4.38 -5.11 -0.26
N ALA A 74 4.52 -6.26 -0.92
CA ALA A 74 4.87 -7.52 -0.24
C ALA A 74 6.19 -7.40 0.54
N LEU A 75 7.23 -6.81 -0.06
CA LEU A 75 8.50 -6.57 0.60
C LEU A 75 8.41 -5.49 1.69
N THR A 76 7.60 -4.46 1.46
CA THR A 76 7.34 -3.38 2.43
C THR A 76 6.75 -3.93 3.73
N LEU A 77 5.84 -4.90 3.66
CA LEU A 77 5.27 -5.55 4.86
C LEU A 77 6.38 -6.22 5.69
N VAL A 78 7.33 -6.89 5.03
CA VAL A 78 8.46 -7.57 5.69
C VAL A 78 9.44 -6.55 6.29
N VAL A 79 9.90 -5.59 5.49
CA VAL A 79 10.86 -4.56 5.93
C VAL A 79 10.25 -3.70 7.03
N GLY A 80 8.98 -3.31 6.87
CA GLY A 80 8.22 -2.60 7.88
C GLY A 80 8.14 -3.36 9.19
N LEU A 81 7.88 -4.66 9.15
CA LEU A 81 7.78 -5.46 10.37
C LEU A 81 9.12 -5.53 11.09
N ILE A 82 10.21 -5.74 10.35
CA ILE A 82 11.57 -5.75 10.89
C ILE A 82 11.90 -4.39 11.53
N GLY A 83 11.66 -3.29 10.82
CA GLY A 83 11.94 -1.94 11.33
C GLY A 83 11.06 -1.55 12.52
N GLY A 84 9.76 -1.89 12.48
CA GLY A 84 8.81 -1.65 13.57
C GLY A 84 9.17 -2.42 14.85
N LEU A 85 9.53 -3.70 14.72
CA LEU A 85 10.03 -4.50 15.85
C LEU A 85 11.39 -3.99 16.36
N GLY A 86 12.28 -3.59 15.46
CA GLY A 86 13.56 -2.97 15.80
C GLY A 86 13.40 -1.71 16.65
N ARG A 87 12.43 -0.84 16.30
CA ARG A 87 12.11 0.36 17.10
C ARG A 87 11.47 0.05 18.46
N LEU A 88 10.87 -1.13 18.64
CA LEU A 88 10.35 -1.60 19.92
C LEU A 88 11.36 -2.42 20.73
N ALA A 89 12.53 -2.71 20.17
CA ALA A 89 13.54 -3.52 20.82
C ALA A 89 14.08 -2.82 22.08
N ARG A 90 14.30 -3.61 23.14
CA ARG A 90 14.98 -3.12 24.37
C ARG A 90 16.47 -2.90 24.16
N ASN A 91 17.06 -3.55 23.16
CA ASN A 91 18.48 -3.41 22.84
C ASN A 91 18.70 -2.02 22.19
N PRO A 92 19.50 -1.13 22.80
CA PRO A 92 19.72 0.22 22.29
C PRO A 92 20.35 0.24 20.89
N PHE A 93 21.13 -0.78 20.53
CA PHE A 93 21.74 -0.88 19.20
C PHE A 93 20.69 -1.12 18.10
N LEU A 94 19.79 -2.09 18.31
CA LEU A 94 18.72 -2.39 17.35
C LEU A 94 17.74 -1.22 17.23
N HIS A 95 17.38 -0.62 18.37
CA HIS A 95 16.53 0.58 18.41
C HIS A 95 17.19 1.76 17.68
N GLY A 96 18.49 1.98 17.91
CA GLY A 96 19.24 3.06 17.27
C GLY A 96 19.30 2.92 15.74
N ILE A 97 19.68 1.73 15.23
CA ILE A 97 19.73 1.47 13.78
C ILE A 97 18.35 1.61 13.14
N ALA A 98 17.32 1.02 13.75
CA ALA A 98 15.98 1.06 13.21
C ALA A 98 15.42 2.49 13.19
N THR A 99 15.67 3.30 14.23
CA THR A 99 15.20 4.69 14.22
C THR A 99 16.01 5.53 13.23
N LEU A 100 17.33 5.35 13.13
CA LEU A 100 18.15 6.06 12.13
C LEU A 100 17.66 5.78 10.70
N TYR A 101 17.43 4.52 10.37
CA TYR A 101 16.83 4.12 9.08
C TYR A 101 15.51 4.85 8.83
N VAL A 102 14.57 4.79 9.79
CA VAL A 102 13.24 5.38 9.61
C VAL A 102 13.30 6.91 9.50
N GLU A 103 14.06 7.58 10.35
CA GLU A 103 14.14 9.06 10.36
C GLU A 103 14.81 9.58 9.07
N ILE A 104 15.90 8.96 8.60
CA ILE A 104 16.55 9.35 7.35
C ILE A 104 15.62 9.13 6.16
N VAL A 105 15.06 7.93 6.06
CA VAL A 105 14.28 7.54 4.87
C VAL A 105 12.98 8.33 4.77
N ARG A 106 12.30 8.59 5.89
CA ARG A 106 11.09 9.44 5.90
C ARG A 106 11.40 10.91 5.69
N GLY A 107 12.63 11.35 6.00
CA GLY A 107 13.10 12.71 5.75
C GLY A 107 13.42 13.01 4.28
N ILE A 108 13.63 11.98 3.44
CA ILE A 108 13.98 12.14 2.02
C ILE A 108 12.75 11.85 1.14
N PRO A 109 12.35 12.74 0.21
CA PRO A 109 11.25 12.48 -0.71
C PRO A 109 11.45 11.22 -1.55
N LEU A 110 10.39 10.44 -1.78
CA LEU A 110 10.44 9.20 -2.55
C LEU A 110 11.04 9.39 -3.96
N LEU A 111 10.70 10.48 -4.64
CA LEU A 111 11.25 10.77 -5.97
C LEU A 111 12.78 10.92 -5.94
N VAL A 112 13.33 11.60 -4.93
CA VAL A 112 14.78 11.76 -4.75
C VAL A 112 15.42 10.41 -4.47
N GLN A 113 14.78 9.58 -3.64
CA GLN A 113 15.25 8.22 -3.38
C GLN A 113 15.28 7.40 -4.68
N LEU A 114 14.22 7.41 -5.48
CA LEU A 114 14.17 6.69 -6.76
C LEU A 114 15.31 7.10 -7.69
N ILE A 115 15.55 8.40 -7.84
CA ILE A 115 16.66 8.94 -8.65
C ILE A 115 18.01 8.43 -8.09
N TRP A 116 18.22 8.52 -6.78
CA TRP A 116 19.47 8.05 -6.16
C TRP A 116 19.67 6.54 -6.33
N TRP A 117 18.63 5.73 -6.11
CA TRP A 117 18.66 4.28 -6.31
C TRP A 117 18.96 3.90 -7.77
N TYR A 118 18.44 4.65 -8.72
CA TYR A 118 18.64 4.36 -10.13
C TYR A 118 20.02 4.80 -10.65
N PHE A 119 20.44 6.02 -10.33
CA PHE A 119 21.65 6.62 -10.91
C PHE A 119 22.90 6.50 -10.03
N ALA A 120 22.77 6.61 -8.70
CA ALA A 120 23.92 6.65 -7.80
C ALA A 120 24.25 5.28 -7.19
N PHE A 121 23.23 4.53 -6.75
CA PHE A 121 23.45 3.23 -6.09
C PHE A 121 24.29 2.24 -6.92
N PRO A 122 24.08 2.06 -8.25
CA PRO A 122 24.89 1.12 -9.02
C PRO A 122 26.36 1.52 -9.05
N VAL A 123 26.65 2.82 -9.17
CA VAL A 123 28.03 3.35 -9.14
C VAL A 123 28.70 3.08 -7.80
N VAL A 124 27.98 3.31 -6.70
CA VAL A 124 28.49 3.04 -5.34
C VAL A 124 28.79 1.55 -5.16
N ILE A 125 27.89 0.67 -5.61
CA ILE A 125 28.08 -0.78 -5.52
C ILE A 125 29.29 -1.23 -6.34
N GLN A 126 29.44 -0.74 -7.58
CA GLN A 126 30.59 -1.05 -8.43
C GLN A 126 31.91 -0.63 -7.78
N GLN A 127 32.00 0.59 -7.24
CA GLN A 127 33.19 1.09 -6.53
C GLN A 127 33.55 0.24 -5.31
N ILE A 128 32.56 -0.19 -4.52
CA ILE A 128 32.78 -1.11 -3.39
C ILE A 128 33.30 -2.46 -3.90
N GLY A 129 32.74 -2.98 -5.00
CA GLY A 129 33.17 -4.23 -5.62
C GLY A 129 34.60 -4.18 -6.12
N GLU A 130 35.00 -3.07 -6.74
CA GLU A 130 36.38 -2.82 -7.16
C GLU A 130 37.34 -2.77 -5.96
N TRP A 131 36.96 -2.03 -4.91
CA TRP A 131 37.76 -1.91 -3.68
C TRP A 131 37.95 -3.26 -2.96
N LEU A 132 36.93 -4.13 -2.97
CA LEU A 132 36.98 -5.47 -2.39
C LEU A 132 37.58 -6.53 -3.33
N HIS A 133 37.92 -6.18 -4.56
CA HIS A 133 38.35 -7.12 -5.61
C HIS A 133 37.33 -8.23 -5.91
N ILE A 134 36.02 -7.93 -5.80
CA ILE A 134 34.93 -8.88 -6.08
C ILE A 134 34.34 -8.56 -7.46
N SER A 135 34.72 -9.35 -8.46
CA SER A 135 34.33 -9.14 -9.86
C SER A 135 32.82 -9.10 -10.10
N VAL A 136 32.04 -9.89 -9.36
CA VAL A 136 30.57 -9.92 -9.48
C VAL A 136 29.93 -8.59 -9.07
N ILE A 137 30.48 -7.93 -8.05
CA ILE A 137 29.97 -6.66 -7.52
C ILE A 137 30.47 -5.49 -8.37
N ALA A 138 31.73 -5.54 -8.81
CA ALA A 138 32.34 -4.53 -9.68
C ALA A 138 31.61 -4.41 -11.03
N ASN A 139 31.03 -5.50 -11.54
CA ASN A 139 30.27 -5.52 -12.79
C ASN A 139 28.75 -5.49 -12.58
N TYR A 140 28.28 -4.97 -11.43
CA TYR A 140 26.85 -4.91 -11.14
C TYR A 140 26.09 -4.06 -12.18
N VAL A 141 25.10 -4.67 -12.84
CA VAL A 141 24.20 -3.97 -13.76
C VAL A 141 22.83 -3.87 -13.11
N ALA A 142 22.36 -2.64 -12.93
CA ALA A 142 21.06 -2.39 -12.32
C ALA A 142 19.91 -2.74 -13.27
N ASN A 143 18.99 -3.57 -12.80
CA ASN A 143 17.71 -3.79 -13.47
C ASN A 143 16.73 -2.67 -13.04
N PRO A 144 16.18 -1.86 -13.97
CA PRO A 144 15.31 -0.74 -13.63
C PRO A 144 14.11 -1.09 -12.75
N ILE A 145 13.45 -2.22 -13.02
CA ILE A 145 12.27 -2.67 -12.29
C ILE A 145 12.66 -3.11 -10.90
N LEU A 146 13.71 -3.93 -10.75
CA LEU A 146 14.18 -4.38 -9.44
C LEU A 146 14.66 -3.21 -8.58
N THR A 147 15.40 -2.28 -9.17
CA THR A 147 15.88 -1.07 -8.48
C THR A 147 14.72 -0.20 -8.01
N ALA A 148 13.68 -0.01 -8.85
CA ALA A 148 12.48 0.71 -8.47
C ALA A 148 11.73 -0.02 -7.33
N ILE A 149 11.61 -1.34 -7.41
CA ILE A 149 10.97 -2.16 -6.36
C ILE A 149 11.70 -1.99 -5.03
N MET A 150 13.04 -2.06 -5.04
CA MET A 150 13.87 -1.89 -3.84
C MET A 150 13.77 -0.49 -3.27
N ALA A 151 13.83 0.55 -4.11
CA ALA A 151 13.68 1.93 -3.69
C ALA A 151 12.34 2.19 -2.99
N ILE A 152 11.24 1.75 -3.61
CA ILE A 152 9.89 1.86 -3.02
C ILE A 152 9.83 1.07 -1.72
N THR A 153 10.34 -0.17 -1.70
CA THR A 153 10.35 -1.03 -0.51
C THR A 153 11.06 -0.38 0.66
N VAL A 154 12.23 0.21 0.42
CA VAL A 154 13.02 0.88 1.47
C VAL A 154 12.28 2.11 1.97
N CYS A 155 11.70 2.90 1.09
CA CYS A 155 10.93 4.09 1.46
C CYS A 155 9.67 3.73 2.25
N TYR A 156 8.75 2.98 1.64
CA TYR A 156 7.49 2.57 2.27
C TYR A 156 7.70 1.65 3.47
N GLY A 157 8.80 0.88 3.52
CA GLY A 157 9.18 0.09 4.69
C GLY A 157 9.41 0.95 5.94
N ALA A 158 9.91 2.19 5.79
CA ALA A 158 10.10 3.11 6.90
C ALA A 158 8.76 3.65 7.43
N TYR A 159 7.82 3.98 6.53
CA TYR A 159 6.46 4.37 6.90
C TYR A 159 5.70 3.20 7.55
N MET A 160 5.82 2.00 6.98
CA MET A 160 5.21 0.78 7.51
C MET A 160 5.74 0.40 8.90
N SER A 161 7.04 0.65 9.14
CA SER A 161 7.65 0.46 10.47
C SER A 161 6.97 1.29 11.56
N GLU A 162 6.61 2.54 11.24
CA GLU A 162 5.90 3.42 12.16
C GLU A 162 4.46 2.98 12.40
N ILE A 163 3.78 2.51 11.36
CA ILE A 163 2.43 1.98 11.48
C ILE A 163 2.42 0.78 12.44
N TYR A 164 3.34 -0.17 12.26
CA TYR A 164 3.43 -1.32 13.17
C TYR A 164 3.82 -0.93 14.59
N ARG A 165 4.79 -0.04 14.76
CA ARG A 165 5.20 0.47 16.07
C ARG A 165 4.03 1.17 16.79
N ALA A 166 3.35 2.08 16.09
CA ALA A 166 2.21 2.81 16.62
C ALA A 166 1.03 1.89 16.94
N GLY A 167 0.74 0.91 16.08
CA GLY A 167 -0.30 -0.08 16.33
C GLY A 167 -0.04 -0.92 17.57
N ILE A 168 1.19 -1.38 17.80
CA ILE A 168 1.56 -2.12 19.01
C ILE A 168 1.49 -1.23 20.25
N GLN A 169 1.96 0.02 20.16
CA GLN A 169 1.92 0.96 21.29
C GLN A 169 0.53 1.50 21.62
N SER A 170 -0.42 1.41 20.68
CA SER A 170 -1.81 1.82 20.90
C SER A 170 -2.58 0.91 21.85
N ILE A 171 -2.09 -0.31 22.11
CA ILE A 171 -2.75 -1.27 22.98
C ILE A 171 -2.74 -0.75 24.44
N PRO A 172 -3.90 -0.69 25.12
CA PRO A 172 -3.99 -0.15 26.48
C PRO A 172 -3.03 -0.84 27.44
N LYS A 173 -2.31 -0.04 28.25
CA LYS A 173 -1.37 -0.56 29.26
C LYS A 173 -2.03 -1.53 30.24
N GLY A 174 -3.32 -1.34 30.56
CA GLY A 174 -4.09 -2.25 31.41
C GLY A 174 -4.15 -3.69 30.90
N GLN A 175 -4.12 -3.93 29.58
CA GLN A 175 -4.04 -5.29 29.02
C GLN A 175 -2.70 -5.96 29.34
N ILE A 176 -1.62 -5.17 29.31
CA ILE A 176 -0.28 -5.64 29.65
C ILE A 176 -0.16 -5.89 31.15
N GLU A 177 -0.73 -5.03 31.98
CA GLU A 177 -0.76 -5.18 33.44
C GLU A 177 -1.59 -6.41 33.85
N ALA A 178 -2.79 -6.60 33.29
CA ALA A 178 -3.61 -7.78 33.52
C ALA A 178 -2.90 -9.08 33.13
N ALA A 179 -2.23 -9.10 31.96
CA ALA A 179 -1.43 -10.25 31.53
C ALA A 179 -0.33 -10.60 32.54
N ARG A 180 0.36 -9.59 33.08
CA ARG A 180 1.39 -9.78 34.10
C ARG A 180 0.81 -10.25 35.43
N SER A 181 -0.36 -9.74 35.84
CA SER A 181 -1.08 -10.20 37.04
C SER A 181 -1.51 -11.67 36.94
N LEU A 182 -1.75 -12.16 35.72
CA LEU A 182 -2.02 -13.57 35.44
C LEU A 182 -0.75 -14.43 35.29
N GLY A 183 0.44 -13.87 35.59
CA GLY A 183 1.72 -14.59 35.54
C GLY A 183 2.29 -14.80 34.14
N MET A 184 1.76 -14.13 33.10
CA MET A 184 2.26 -14.28 31.74
C MET A 184 3.63 -13.61 31.57
N SER A 185 4.57 -14.32 30.93
CA SER A 185 5.82 -13.73 30.47
C SER A 185 5.57 -12.68 29.38
N HIS A 186 6.56 -11.81 29.13
CA HIS A 186 6.46 -10.81 28.06
C HIS A 186 6.17 -11.42 26.69
N PHE A 187 6.76 -12.58 26.38
CA PHE A 187 6.52 -13.28 25.13
C PHE A 187 5.09 -13.84 25.05
N GLN A 188 4.59 -14.43 26.14
CA GLN A 188 3.21 -14.91 26.21
C GLN A 188 2.21 -13.75 26.05
N SER A 189 2.42 -12.64 26.75
CA SER A 189 1.58 -11.43 26.64
C SER A 189 1.60 -10.86 25.22
N MET A 190 2.79 -10.77 24.60
CA MET A 190 2.94 -10.29 23.23
C MET A 190 2.20 -11.18 22.23
N ARG A 191 2.39 -12.51 22.30
CA ARG A 191 1.82 -13.46 21.34
C ARG A 191 0.29 -13.59 21.46
N HIS A 192 -0.25 -13.65 22.68
CA HIS A 192 -1.65 -14.02 22.89
C HIS A 192 -2.58 -12.82 23.10
N ILE A 193 -2.06 -11.66 23.48
CA ILE A 193 -2.88 -10.49 23.83
C ILE A 193 -2.54 -9.31 22.92
N ILE A 194 -1.28 -8.88 22.88
CA ILE A 194 -0.90 -7.63 22.22
C ILE A 194 -0.93 -7.76 20.69
N LEU A 195 -0.23 -8.74 20.11
CA LEU A 195 -0.12 -8.89 18.65
C LEU A 195 -1.48 -9.11 17.96
N PRO A 196 -2.37 -10.01 18.45
CA PRO A 196 -3.68 -10.19 17.83
C PRO A 196 -4.52 -8.90 17.80
N GLN A 197 -4.43 -8.08 18.85
CA GLN A 197 -5.11 -6.78 18.88
C GLN A 197 -4.41 -5.76 17.97
N ALA A 198 -3.09 -5.69 18.01
CA ALA A 198 -2.30 -4.76 17.21
C ALA A 198 -2.50 -4.98 15.72
N VAL A 199 -2.56 -6.24 15.25
CA VAL A 199 -2.86 -6.59 13.85
C VAL A 199 -4.16 -5.96 13.37
N ARG A 200 -5.21 -5.95 14.21
CA ARG A 200 -6.51 -5.34 13.89
C ARG A 200 -6.42 -3.81 13.81
N VAL A 201 -5.59 -3.20 14.65
CA VAL A 201 -5.38 -1.75 14.65
C VAL A 201 -4.57 -1.29 13.43
N VAL A 202 -3.58 -2.08 13.00
CA VAL A 202 -2.70 -1.72 11.87
C VAL A 202 -3.31 -2.03 10.51
N LEU A 203 -4.30 -2.92 10.43
CA LEU A 203 -4.83 -3.35 9.13
C LEU A 203 -5.40 -2.19 8.28
N PRO A 204 -6.20 -1.24 8.84
CA PRO A 204 -6.67 -0.10 8.06
C PRO A 204 -5.55 0.83 7.53
N PRO A 205 -4.58 1.30 8.35
CA PRO A 205 -3.49 2.11 7.82
C PRO A 205 -2.59 1.34 6.85
N VAL A 206 -2.37 0.03 7.04
CA VAL A 206 -1.64 -0.82 6.07
C VAL A 206 -2.35 -0.82 4.71
N GLY A 207 -3.67 -0.92 4.69
CA GLY A 207 -4.47 -0.84 3.47
C GLY A 207 -4.37 0.53 2.79
N ASN A 208 -4.38 1.62 3.57
CA ASN A 208 -4.17 2.97 3.04
C ASN A 208 -2.78 3.14 2.40
N GLU A 209 -1.74 2.59 3.00
CA GLU A 209 -0.39 2.60 2.43
C GLU A 209 -0.31 1.84 1.10
N PHE A 210 -1.05 0.73 0.95
CA PHE A 210 -1.13 0.03 -0.34
C PHE A 210 -1.69 0.93 -1.45
N ILE A 211 -2.78 1.66 -1.15
CA ILE A 211 -3.44 2.57 -2.09
C ILE A 211 -2.53 3.77 -2.40
N ALA A 212 -1.82 4.29 -1.40
CA ALA A 212 -0.81 5.34 -1.59
C ALA A 212 0.33 4.85 -2.51
N LEU A 213 0.88 3.67 -2.25
CA LEU A 213 1.95 3.06 -3.03
C LEU A 213 1.54 2.84 -4.48
N LEU A 214 0.31 2.40 -4.75
CA LEU A 214 -0.23 2.25 -6.10
C LEU A 214 -0.15 3.56 -6.88
N LYS A 215 -0.55 4.68 -6.26
CA LYS A 215 -0.47 6.02 -6.89
C LYS A 215 0.98 6.46 -7.05
N ASP A 216 1.78 6.33 -6.00
CA ASP A 216 3.18 6.76 -6.00
C ASP A 216 4.08 5.92 -6.93
N SER A 217 3.65 4.72 -7.30
CA SER A 217 4.32 3.91 -8.32
C SER A 217 4.48 4.66 -9.65
N CYS A 218 3.67 5.69 -9.94
CA CYS A 218 3.85 6.55 -11.11
C CYS A 218 5.21 7.29 -11.13
N LEU A 219 5.85 7.48 -9.97
CA LEU A 219 7.14 8.17 -9.85
C LEU A 219 8.27 7.36 -10.49
N VAL A 220 8.10 6.03 -10.63
CA VAL A 220 9.08 5.18 -11.32
C VAL A 220 9.22 5.55 -12.79
N SER A 221 8.22 6.22 -13.37
CA SER A 221 8.26 6.73 -14.74
C SER A 221 9.44 7.66 -14.98
N VAL A 222 9.92 8.36 -13.94
CA VAL A 222 11.10 9.24 -14.02
C VAL A 222 12.39 8.43 -14.15
N VAL A 223 12.42 7.20 -13.64
CA VAL A 223 13.60 6.33 -13.60
C VAL A 223 13.47 5.17 -14.59
N ALA A 224 13.46 5.47 -15.90
CA ALA A 224 13.52 4.55 -17.05
C ALA A 224 12.55 3.35 -17.07
N VAL A 225 11.65 3.21 -16.10
CA VAL A 225 10.65 2.13 -16.02
C VAL A 225 9.45 2.50 -16.86
N ALA A 226 9.00 1.57 -17.71
CA ALA A 226 7.85 1.74 -18.59
C ALA A 226 6.53 1.38 -17.88
N ASP A 227 6.20 2.12 -16.81
CA ASP A 227 4.91 2.04 -16.13
C ASP A 227 3.80 2.75 -16.93
N LEU A 228 2.57 2.73 -16.41
CA LEU A 228 1.41 3.41 -17.02
C LEU A 228 1.70 4.89 -17.34
N THR A 229 2.34 5.63 -16.43
CA THR A 229 2.65 7.04 -16.65
C THR A 229 3.69 7.24 -17.75
N ARG A 230 4.76 6.42 -17.76
CA ARG A 230 5.78 6.46 -18.82
C ARG A 230 5.18 6.09 -20.18
N ARG A 231 4.34 5.05 -20.26
CA ARG A 231 3.66 4.64 -21.49
C ARG A 231 2.79 5.75 -22.04
N GLY A 232 2.02 6.44 -21.19
CA GLY A 232 1.29 7.65 -21.59
C GLY A 232 2.20 8.72 -22.22
N ARG A 233 3.31 9.06 -21.55
CA ARG A 233 4.28 10.03 -22.10
C ARG A 233 4.87 9.62 -23.45
N LEU A 234 5.17 8.33 -23.63
CA LEU A 234 5.72 7.80 -24.89
C LEU A 234 4.70 7.92 -26.03
N TYR A 235 3.43 7.62 -25.77
CA TYR A 235 2.37 7.81 -26.77
C TYR A 235 2.19 9.28 -27.14
N MET A 236 2.10 10.15 -26.12
CA MET A 236 1.92 11.59 -26.30
C MET A 236 3.07 12.22 -27.10
N ALA A 237 4.32 11.74 -26.92
CA ALA A 237 5.49 12.26 -27.63
C ALA A 237 5.42 12.05 -29.15
N VAL A 238 4.60 11.11 -29.63
CA VAL A 238 4.41 10.81 -31.05
C VAL A 238 3.13 11.45 -31.59
N HIS A 239 2.05 11.44 -30.79
CA HIS A 239 0.71 11.83 -31.25
C HIS A 239 0.28 13.25 -30.85
N PHE A 240 1.03 13.93 -29.98
CA PHE A 240 0.79 15.33 -29.56
C PHE A 240 -0.63 15.62 -29.02
N ASN A 241 -1.26 14.62 -28.40
CA ASN A 241 -2.63 14.68 -27.86
C ASN A 241 -2.67 14.59 -26.31
N PRO A 242 -2.19 15.63 -25.60
CA PRO A 242 -2.00 15.58 -24.15
C PRO A 242 -3.31 15.42 -23.38
N ILE A 243 -4.41 16.01 -23.84
CA ILE A 243 -5.69 15.97 -23.11
C ILE A 243 -6.21 14.53 -23.05
N GLU A 244 -6.27 13.85 -24.19
CA GLU A 244 -6.78 12.50 -24.32
C GLU A 244 -5.89 11.49 -23.58
N VAL A 245 -4.57 11.62 -23.71
CA VAL A 245 -3.60 10.74 -23.04
C VAL A 245 -3.68 10.88 -21.53
N TRP A 246 -3.58 12.10 -21.00
CA TRP A 246 -3.58 12.30 -19.55
C TRP A 246 -4.94 12.02 -18.92
N THR A 247 -6.04 12.25 -19.65
CA THR A 247 -7.37 11.80 -19.23
C THR A 247 -7.43 10.28 -19.13
N MET A 248 -6.92 9.56 -20.13
CA MET A 248 -6.94 8.09 -20.12
C MET A 248 -6.04 7.53 -19.02
N VAL A 249 -4.82 8.05 -18.84
CA VAL A 249 -3.91 7.65 -17.76
C VAL A 249 -4.55 7.88 -16.39
N ALA A 250 -5.17 9.05 -16.17
CA ALA A 250 -5.86 9.36 -14.91
C ALA A 250 -7.04 8.42 -14.64
N LEU A 251 -7.86 8.12 -15.66
CA LEU A 251 -8.97 7.17 -15.54
C LEU A 251 -8.48 5.77 -15.20
N LEU A 252 -7.41 5.29 -15.86
CA LEU A 252 -6.85 3.97 -15.59
C LEU A 252 -6.28 3.86 -14.17
N TYR A 253 -5.54 4.87 -13.70
CA TYR A 253 -5.12 4.92 -12.28
C TYR A 253 -6.31 4.95 -11.33
N LEU A 254 -7.35 5.72 -11.64
CA LEU A 254 -8.54 5.81 -10.80
C LEU A 254 -9.27 4.47 -10.74
N VAL A 255 -9.41 3.76 -11.86
CA VAL A 255 -9.96 2.39 -11.90
C VAL A 255 -9.14 1.47 -10.99
N MET A 256 -7.82 1.43 -11.17
CA MET A 256 -6.93 0.60 -10.34
C MET A 256 -7.05 0.92 -8.85
N THR A 257 -7.03 2.21 -8.51
CA THR A 257 -7.12 2.70 -7.13
C THR A 257 -8.47 2.38 -6.49
N LEU A 258 -9.56 2.52 -7.24
CA LEU A 258 -10.91 2.19 -6.76
C LEU A 258 -11.07 0.70 -6.49
N PHE A 259 -10.56 -0.17 -7.37
CA PHE A 259 -10.56 -1.61 -7.12
C PHE A 259 -9.69 -1.98 -5.92
N ALA A 260 -8.50 -1.40 -5.79
CA ALA A 260 -7.64 -1.58 -4.62
C ALA A 260 -8.35 -1.16 -3.32
N ALA A 261 -9.01 0.00 -3.31
CA ALA A 261 -9.75 0.50 -2.16
C ALA A 261 -10.91 -0.42 -1.75
N ARG A 262 -11.64 -1.00 -2.72
CA ARG A 262 -12.68 -2.00 -2.41
C ARG A 262 -12.09 -3.29 -1.85
N GLY A 263 -10.95 -3.74 -2.38
CA GLY A 263 -10.21 -4.89 -1.86
C GLY A 263 -9.81 -4.68 -0.40
N VAL A 264 -9.24 -3.51 -0.09
CA VAL A 264 -8.88 -3.11 1.29
C VAL A 264 -10.11 -3.05 2.19
N ALA A 265 -11.18 -2.37 1.77
CA ALA A 265 -12.41 -2.25 2.57
C ALA A 265 -13.07 -3.62 2.84
N TRP A 266 -13.00 -4.56 1.88
CA TRP A 266 -13.48 -5.92 2.07
C TRP A 266 -12.64 -6.69 3.11
N ILE A 267 -11.31 -6.57 3.06
CA ILE A 267 -10.39 -7.16 4.04
C ILE A 267 -10.65 -6.58 5.44
N GLU A 268 -10.79 -5.26 5.56
CA GLU A 268 -11.11 -4.57 6.81
C GLU A 268 -12.44 -5.05 7.39
N LYS A 269 -13.51 -5.05 6.60
CA LYS A 269 -14.84 -5.48 7.04
C LYS A 269 -14.80 -6.92 7.58
N LYS A 270 -14.11 -7.83 6.88
CA LYS A 270 -13.95 -9.23 7.32
C LYS A 270 -13.19 -9.34 8.65
N SER A 271 -12.19 -8.49 8.87
CA SER A 271 -11.38 -8.50 10.10
C SER A 271 -12.09 -7.92 11.34
N HIS A 272 -13.11 -7.08 11.13
CA HIS A 272 -13.87 -6.41 12.20
C HIS A 272 -15.03 -7.23 12.79
N PHE A 273 -15.42 -8.35 12.16
CA PHE A 273 -16.61 -9.13 12.53
C PHE A 273 -16.49 -9.97 13.83
N GLU A 274 -15.36 -9.95 14.53
CA GLU A 274 -15.15 -10.65 15.81
C GLU A 274 -15.07 -9.70 17.02
N ARG A 275 -16.00 -8.74 17.11
CA ARG A 275 -16.16 -7.87 18.29
C ARG A 275 -17.17 -8.41 19.28
#